data_AF-A0A1B8BYZ0-F1
#
_entry.id   AF-A0A1B8BYZ0-F1
#
_cell.length_a   1.000
_cell.length_b   1.000
_cell.length_c   1.000
_cell.angle_alpha   90.00
_cell.angle_beta   90.00
_cell.angle_gamma   90.00
#
_symmetry.space_group_name_H-M   'P 1'
#
loop_
_entity.id
_entity.type
_entity.pdbx_description
1 polymer ?
#
loop_
_entity_poly.entity_id
_entity_poly.type
_entity_poly.pdbx_seq_one_letter_code
_entity_poly.pdbx_strand_id
1 'polypeptide(L)'
;MPGVRAVYMMFLSFGGFQLRSPIPRTLADDAICGLHTIHQLGVLQGDPAARNILVHPDRPGITWIDFERAEFVRPRAVLGILSPNRKRKLGRSHEEGKCQNGKSSKKTPASEIGQAKTELARLVVKQSTDRIRSGYRSGSRG
;
A
#
# COMPACT_ATOMS: atom_id res chain seq x y z
N MET A 1 -27.67 -23.57 -13.64
CA MET A 1 -26.53 -22.63 -13.55
C MET A 1 -25.25 -23.44 -13.68
N PRO A 2 -24.45 -23.27 -14.75
CA PRO A 2 -23.16 -23.95 -14.83
C PRO A 2 -22.28 -23.49 -13.67
N GLY A 3 -21.69 -24.44 -12.94
CA GLY A 3 -20.84 -24.16 -11.78
C GLY A 3 -19.48 -23.61 -12.21
N VAL A 4 -18.95 -22.63 -11.45
CA VAL A 4 -17.60 -22.11 -11.65
C VAL A 4 -16.59 -23.16 -11.18
N ARG A 5 -15.67 -23.57 -12.06
CA ARG A 5 -14.60 -24.52 -11.73
C ARG A 5 -13.37 -23.76 -11.23
N ALA A 6 -12.98 -23.99 -9.98
CA ALA A 6 -11.70 -23.49 -9.47
C ALA A 6 -10.54 -24.28 -10.12
N VAL A 7 -9.61 -23.58 -10.79
CA VAL A 7 -8.46 -24.18 -11.49
C VAL A 7 -7.17 -24.07 -10.68
N TYR A 8 -6.97 -22.93 -10.02
CA TYR A 8 -5.80 -22.66 -9.19
C TYR A 8 -6.25 -22.07 -7.85
N MET A 9 -5.57 -22.48 -6.78
CA MET A 9 -5.86 -22.04 -5.42
C MET A 9 -4.56 -21.71 -4.70
N MET A 10 -4.58 -20.65 -3.88
CA MET A 10 -3.47 -20.24 -3.04
C MET A 10 -3.89 -20.32 -1.58
N PHE A 11 -3.08 -20.99 -0.77
CA PHE A 11 -3.28 -21.05 0.67
C PHE A 11 -2.34 -20.04 1.33
N LEU A 12 -2.93 -19.11 2.08
CA LEU A 12 -2.22 -18.06 2.81
C LEU A 12 -2.57 -18.17 4.29
N SER A 13 -1.71 -17.64 5.15
CA SER A 13 -2.05 -17.46 6.56
C SER A 13 -3.18 -16.44 6.73
N PHE A 14 -3.89 -16.52 7.86
CA PHE A 14 -4.86 -15.48 8.21
C PHE A 14 -4.18 -14.10 8.29
N GLY A 15 -4.64 -13.18 7.44
CA GLY A 15 -4.05 -11.84 7.31
C GLY A 15 -4.69 -10.76 8.19
N GLY A 16 -5.80 -11.08 8.87
CA GLY A 16 -6.57 -10.12 9.66
C GLY A 16 -7.89 -9.71 9.01
N PHE A 17 -8.43 -8.58 9.46
CA PHE A 17 -9.72 -8.04 9.02
C PHE A 17 -9.52 -6.77 8.20
N GLN A 18 -10.40 -6.53 7.24
CA GLN A 18 -10.38 -5.29 6.46
C GLN A 18 -10.53 -4.06 7.36
N LEU A 19 -9.87 -2.95 6.97
CA LEU A 19 -10.08 -1.67 7.62
C LEU A 19 -11.55 -1.25 7.52
N ARG A 20 -12.14 -0.88 8.66
CA ARG A 20 -13.50 -0.34 8.75
C ARG A 20 -13.47 0.97 9.50
N SER A 21 -14.23 1.94 9.01
CA SER A 21 -14.40 3.22 9.70
C SER A 21 -15.08 3.00 11.06
N PRO A 22 -14.68 3.71 12.12
CA PRO A 22 -13.56 4.64 12.12
C PRO A 22 -12.20 3.98 12.43
N ILE A 23 -11.12 4.47 11.81
CA ILE A 23 -9.74 4.07 12.12
C ILE A 23 -8.96 5.20 12.81
N PRO A 24 -7.99 4.88 13.68
CA PRO A 24 -7.11 5.90 14.24
C PRO A 24 -6.14 6.43 13.17
N ARG A 25 -5.72 7.69 13.34
CA ARG A 25 -4.77 8.36 12.43
C ARG A 25 -3.46 7.59 12.29
N THR A 26 -2.97 7.02 13.39
CA THR A 26 -1.73 6.22 13.41
C THR A 26 -1.80 5.02 12.47
N LEU A 27 -2.93 4.32 12.41
CA LEU A 27 -3.11 3.16 11.52
C LEU A 27 -3.14 3.58 10.04
N ALA A 28 -3.71 4.74 9.74
CA ALA A 28 -3.63 5.31 8.40
C ALA A 28 -2.19 5.68 8.02
N ASP A 29 -1.43 6.25 8.95
CA ASP A 29 -0.03 6.60 8.72
C ASP A 29 0.83 5.33 8.54
N ASP A 30 0.58 4.25 9.31
CA ASP A 30 1.22 2.94 9.14
C ASP A 30 0.96 2.33 7.75
N ALA A 31 -0.27 2.45 7.25
CA ALA A 31 -0.62 2.00 5.91
C ALA A 31 0.17 2.74 4.82
N ILE A 32 0.31 4.06 4.97
CA ILE A 32 1.12 4.89 4.05
C ILE A 32 2.60 4.53 4.15
N CYS A 33 3.14 4.31 5.36
CA CYS A 33 4.50 3.84 5.55
C CYS A 33 4.75 2.49 4.87
N GLY A 34 3.83 1.53 5.02
CA GLY A 34 3.92 0.23 4.34
C GLY A 34 3.93 0.37 2.82
N LEU A 35 3.11 1.28 2.27
CA LEU A 35 3.09 1.55 0.83
C LEU A 35 4.41 2.19 0.33
N HIS A 36 5.00 3.09 1.13
CA HIS A 36 6.35 3.59 0.84
C HIS A 36 7.40 2.47 0.83
N THR A 37 7.34 1.51 1.75
CA THR A 37 8.23 0.35 1.74
C THR A 37 8.06 -0.49 0.48
N ILE A 38 6.82 -0.72 0.02
CA ILE A 38 6.53 -1.39 -1.26
C ILE A 38 7.18 -0.63 -2.43
N HIS A 39 7.06 0.70 -2.45
CA HIS A 39 7.68 1.54 -3.49
C HIS A 39 9.20 1.47 -3.49
N GLN A 40 9.83 1.40 -2.30
CA GLN A 40 11.29 1.25 -2.17
C GLN A 40 11.79 -0.07 -2.75
N LEU A 41 10.95 -1.11 -2.77
CA LEU A 41 11.22 -2.39 -3.44
C LEU A 41 11.02 -2.32 -4.97
N GLY A 42 10.66 -1.15 -5.51
CA GLY A 42 10.46 -0.93 -6.95
C GLY A 42 9.11 -1.42 -7.46
N VAL A 43 8.12 -1.59 -6.58
CA VAL A 43 6.77 -2.07 -6.91
C VAL A 43 5.76 -0.96 -6.67
N LEU A 44 4.80 -0.78 -7.58
CA LEU A 44 3.53 -0.09 -7.33
C LEU A 44 2.48 -1.15 -7.02
N GLN A 45 1.62 -0.92 -6.03
CA GLN A 45 0.61 -1.90 -5.67
C GLN A 45 -0.56 -1.90 -6.69
N GLY A 46 -0.88 -0.74 -7.28
CA GLY A 46 -1.77 -0.57 -8.42
C GLY A 46 -3.23 -0.22 -8.07
N ASP A 47 -3.67 -0.50 -6.84
CA ASP A 47 -5.04 -0.30 -6.33
C ASP A 47 -5.02 -0.07 -4.81
N PRO A 48 -4.56 1.11 -4.34
CA PRO A 48 -4.27 1.35 -2.93
C PRO A 48 -5.52 1.67 -2.11
N ALA A 49 -6.59 0.90 -2.32
CA ALA A 49 -7.87 1.06 -1.64
C ALA A 49 -7.85 0.39 -0.26
N ALA A 50 -8.61 0.94 0.70
CA ALA A 50 -8.65 0.42 2.06
C ALA A 50 -9.14 -1.05 2.16
N ARG A 51 -9.92 -1.54 1.18
CA ARG A 51 -10.34 -2.96 1.10
C ARG A 51 -9.17 -3.93 0.96
N ASN A 52 -8.03 -3.44 0.44
CA ASN A 52 -6.80 -4.19 0.21
C ASN A 52 -5.82 -4.07 1.39
N ILE A 53 -6.29 -3.55 2.53
CA ILE A 53 -5.50 -3.40 3.75
C ILE A 53 -6.21 -4.17 4.87
N LEU A 54 -5.46 -5.06 5.51
CA LEU A 54 -5.91 -5.83 6.65
C LEU A 54 -5.20 -5.38 7.93
N VAL A 55 -5.91 -5.44 9.05
CA VAL A 55 -5.37 -5.24 10.40
C VAL A 55 -5.56 -6.53 11.20
N HIS A 56 -4.51 -6.91 11.92
CA HIS A 56 -4.58 -8.05 12.83
C HIS A 56 -4.92 -7.53 14.24
N PRO A 57 -5.89 -8.13 14.97
CA PRO A 57 -6.26 -7.65 16.31
C PRO A 57 -5.12 -7.81 17.32
N ASP A 58 -4.39 -8.92 17.24
CA ASP A 58 -3.39 -9.29 18.26
C ASP A 58 -1.94 -8.95 17.88
N ARG A 59 -1.71 -8.31 16.73
CA ARG A 59 -0.35 -8.00 16.25
C ARG A 59 -0.31 -6.57 15.73
N PRO A 60 0.71 -5.79 16.09
CA PRO A 60 0.87 -4.46 15.54
C PRO A 60 1.14 -4.54 14.03
N GLY A 61 0.60 -3.56 13.31
CA GLY A 61 0.84 -3.38 11.88
C GLY A 61 -0.33 -3.73 10.98
N ILE A 62 -0.09 -3.54 9.68
CA ILE A 62 -1.05 -3.73 8.60
C ILE A 62 -0.50 -4.70 7.56
N THR A 63 -1.39 -5.39 6.87
CA THR A 63 -1.04 -6.27 5.73
C THR A 63 -1.68 -5.72 4.46
N TRP A 64 -0.86 -5.45 3.45
CA TRP A 64 -1.32 -5.17 2.10
C TRP A 64 -1.61 -6.47 1.37
N ILE A 65 -2.77 -6.56 0.73
CA ILE A 65 -3.19 -7.71 -0.08
C ILE A 65 -3.54 -7.24 -1.51
N ASP A 66 -3.92 -8.20 -2.35
CA ASP A 66 -4.35 -7.98 -3.73
C ASP A 66 -3.32 -7.23 -4.58
N PHE A 67 -2.35 -7.98 -5.11
CA PHE A 67 -1.31 -7.47 -6.00
C PHE A 67 -1.60 -7.74 -7.48
N GLU A 68 -2.86 -7.98 -7.87
CA GLU A 68 -3.21 -8.32 -9.26
C GLU A 68 -2.81 -7.20 -10.25
N ARG A 69 -2.83 -5.93 -9.79
CA ARG A 69 -2.55 -4.72 -10.59
C ARG A 69 -1.16 -4.16 -10.34
N ALA A 70 -0.32 -4.90 -9.61
CA ALA A 70 0.99 -4.41 -9.22
C ALA A 70 1.93 -4.32 -10.43
N GLU A 71 2.72 -3.25 -10.47
CA GLU A 71 3.66 -2.99 -11.56
C GLU A 71 5.07 -2.78 -11.00
N PHE A 72 6.09 -3.28 -11.72
CA PHE A 72 7.48 -2.97 -11.40
C PHE A 72 7.87 -1.62 -12.01
N VAL A 73 8.22 -0.63 -11.18
CA VAL A 73 8.70 0.70 -11.60
C VAL A 73 10.16 0.67 -12.01
N ARG A 74 10.90 -0.27 -11.42
CA ARG A 74 12.28 -0.58 -11.80
C ARG A 74 12.29 -2.03 -12.27
N PRO A 75 12.78 -2.34 -13.47
CA PRO A 75 13.00 -3.72 -13.87
C PRO A 75 13.86 -4.38 -12.80
N ARG A 76 13.35 -5.43 -12.13
CA ARG A 76 14.26 -6.34 -11.43
C ARG A 76 15.19 -6.88 -12.50
N ALA A 77 16.50 -6.94 -12.22
CA ALA A 77 17.41 -7.73 -13.04
C ALA A 77 16.76 -9.10 -13.18
N VAL A 78 16.45 -9.49 -14.42
CA VAL A 78 15.84 -10.79 -14.70
C VAL A 78 16.71 -11.80 -13.96
N LEU A 79 16.12 -12.58 -13.05
CA LEU A 79 16.79 -13.76 -12.54
C LEU A 79 17.01 -14.61 -13.79
N GLY A 80 18.19 -14.48 -14.39
CA GLY A 80 18.56 -15.22 -15.59
C GLY A 80 18.28 -16.70 -15.34
N ILE A 81 17.94 -17.44 -16.40
CA ILE A 81 17.53 -18.85 -16.36
C ILE A 81 18.23 -19.56 -15.21
N LEU A 82 17.48 -19.83 -14.13
CA LEU A 82 18.01 -20.49 -12.95
C LEU A 82 18.25 -21.96 -13.34
N SER A 83 19.43 -22.25 -13.88
CA SER A 83 19.90 -23.64 -13.96
C SER A 83 19.90 -24.18 -12.54
N PRO A 84 19.33 -25.37 -12.25
CA PRO A 84 19.13 -25.85 -10.88
C PRO A 84 20.40 -25.99 -10.01
N ASN A 85 21.61 -25.80 -10.56
CA ASN A 85 22.84 -26.05 -9.82
C ASN A 85 24.09 -25.32 -10.33
N ARG A 86 24.12 -23.98 -10.41
CA ARG A 86 25.36 -23.26 -10.75
C ARG A 86 25.87 -22.40 -9.60
N LYS A 87 27.04 -22.79 -9.06
CA LYS A 87 27.78 -21.98 -8.08
C LYS A 87 28.09 -20.61 -8.66
N ARG A 88 27.83 -19.56 -7.86
CA ARG A 88 28.06 -18.14 -8.20
C ARG A 88 29.51 -17.90 -8.62
N LYS A 89 29.71 -17.37 -9.83
CA LYS A 89 30.92 -16.59 -10.14
C LYS A 89 30.52 -15.13 -10.26
N LEU A 90 31.14 -14.32 -9.40
CA LEU A 90 31.09 -12.87 -9.36
C LEU A 90 31.72 -12.33 -10.66
N GLY A 91 30.93 -11.67 -11.50
CA GLY A 91 31.42 -11.03 -12.71
C GLY A 91 30.41 -10.00 -13.19
N ARG A 92 30.77 -8.73 -13.08
CA ARG A 92 30.00 -7.59 -13.62
C ARG A 92 30.15 -7.55 -15.14
N SER A 93 29.05 -7.34 -15.84
CA SER A 93 29.00 -6.46 -17.01
C SER A 93 27.55 -6.07 -17.30
N HIS A 94 27.38 -4.79 -17.59
CA HIS A 94 26.13 -4.06 -17.74
C HIS A 94 25.79 -4.04 -19.23
N GLU A 95 24.61 -4.52 -19.62
CA GLU A 95 24.04 -4.18 -20.93
C GLU A 95 22.59 -3.74 -20.75
N GLU A 96 22.33 -2.52 -21.19
CA GLU A 96 21.04 -1.83 -21.12
C GLU A 96 20.13 -2.32 -22.24
N GLY A 97 19.18 -3.20 -21.89
CA GLY A 97 18.06 -3.55 -22.75
C GLY A 97 16.97 -2.49 -22.67
N LYS A 98 16.86 -1.64 -23.69
CA LYS A 98 15.79 -0.65 -23.84
C LYS A 98 14.52 -1.33 -24.38
N CYS A 99 13.43 -1.32 -23.62
CA CYS A 99 12.11 -1.75 -24.11
C CYS A 99 11.05 -0.65 -23.91
N GLN A 100 10.84 0.04 -25.02
CA GLN A 100 9.63 0.65 -25.58
C GLN A 100 8.46 1.04 -24.66
N ASN A 101 8.16 2.34 -24.77
CA ASN A 101 7.22 3.14 -24.03
C ASN A 101 5.79 2.91 -24.57
N GLY A 102 5.02 2.02 -23.95
CA GLY A 102 3.56 2.03 -24.08
C GLY A 102 3.02 3.24 -23.32
N LYS A 103 2.29 4.13 -24.00
CA LYS A 103 1.57 5.25 -23.38
C LYS A 103 0.37 4.73 -22.56
N SER A 104 0.62 4.01 -21.47
CA SER A 104 -0.35 3.95 -20.38
C SER A 104 -0.09 5.17 -19.48
N SER A 105 -1.14 5.77 -18.94
CA SER A 105 -1.02 6.85 -17.97
C SER A 105 -0.13 6.34 -16.81
N LYS A 106 1.16 6.72 -16.80
CA LYS A 106 2.15 6.13 -15.89
C LYS A 106 1.74 6.43 -14.46
N LYS A 107 1.23 5.41 -13.75
CA LYS A 107 1.04 5.50 -12.30
C LYS A 107 2.41 5.75 -11.70
N THR A 108 2.52 6.81 -10.91
CA THR A 108 3.75 7.15 -10.19
C THR A 108 3.58 6.81 -8.71
N PRO A 109 4.69 6.56 -7.98
CA PRO A 109 4.64 6.41 -6.53
C PRO A 109 3.87 7.55 -5.85
N ALA A 110 4.11 8.80 -6.27
CA ALA A 110 3.44 9.97 -5.72
C ALA A 110 1.91 9.94 -5.92
N SER A 111 1.44 9.60 -7.12
CA SER A 111 0.00 9.48 -7.39
C SER A 111 -0.65 8.36 -6.58
N GLU A 112 0.04 7.23 -6.39
CA GLU A 112 -0.49 6.09 -5.63
C GLU A 112 -0.59 6.43 -4.13
N ILE A 113 0.43 7.08 -3.56
CA ILE A 113 0.38 7.59 -2.18
C ILE A 113 -0.77 8.60 -2.02
N GLY A 114 -0.98 9.49 -3.00
CA GLY A 114 -2.07 10.46 -2.97
C GLY A 114 -3.46 9.80 -2.95
N GLN A 115 -3.64 8.75 -3.75
CA GLN A 115 -4.86 7.95 -3.77
C GLN A 115 -5.08 7.24 -2.42
N ALA A 116 -4.05 6.57 -1.90
CA ALA A 116 -4.09 5.89 -0.60
C ALA A 116 -4.50 6.84 0.53
N LYS A 117 -3.88 8.03 0.58
CA LYS A 117 -4.21 9.07 1.58
C LYS A 117 -5.66 9.52 1.49
N THR A 118 -6.18 9.68 0.27
CA THR A 118 -7.56 10.08 0.04
C THR A 118 -8.53 9.02 0.53
N GLU A 119 -8.26 7.74 0.26
CA GLU A 119 -9.11 6.64 0.75
C GLU A 119 -9.06 6.50 2.27
N LEU A 120 -7.87 6.52 2.86
CA LEU A 120 -7.70 6.39 4.30
C LEU A 120 -8.33 7.58 5.05
N ALA A 121 -8.27 8.79 4.50
CA ALA A 121 -8.89 9.97 5.11
C ALA A 121 -10.41 9.84 5.29
N ARG A 122 -11.10 9.04 4.46
CA ARG A 122 -12.54 8.77 4.61
C ARG A 122 -12.85 7.87 5.81
N LEU A 123 -11.87 7.10 6.27
CA LEU A 123 -12.01 6.16 7.38
C LEU A 123 -11.53 6.74 8.70
N VAL A 124 -10.68 7.76 8.69
CA VAL A 124 -10.10 8.33 9.92
C VAL A 124 -11.16 9.08 10.73
N VAL A 125 -11.17 8.87 12.06
CA VAL A 125 -11.96 9.69 12.99
C VAL A 125 -11.63 11.18 12.77
N LYS A 126 -12.62 12.01 12.43
CA LYS A 126 -12.46 13.46 12.59
C LYS A 126 -12.40 13.73 14.09
N GLN A 127 -11.22 14.07 14.62
CA GLN A 127 -11.15 14.63 15.96
C GLN A 127 -11.93 15.93 15.92
N SER A 128 -13.09 15.98 16.57
CA SER A 128 -13.85 17.21 16.76
C SER A 128 -13.00 18.14 17.62
N THR A 129 -12.26 19.04 16.99
CA THR A 129 -11.65 20.18 17.65
C THR A 129 -12.75 21.20 17.95
N ASP A 130 -13.65 20.89 18.88
CA ASP A 130 -14.67 21.82 19.39
C ASP A 130 -14.94 21.55 20.88
N ARG A 131 -14.12 22.21 21.72
CA ARG A 131 -14.26 22.51 23.16
C ARG A 131 -12.84 22.90 23.59
N ILE A 132 -12.41 24.16 23.47
CA ILE A 132 -12.62 25.21 24.46
C ILE A 132 -12.65 26.58 23.74
N ARG A 133 -13.83 27.13 23.49
CA ARG A 133 -14.02 28.59 23.39
C ARG A 133 -15.28 28.98 24.18
N SER A 134 -15.17 28.85 25.49
CA SER A 134 -16.09 29.43 26.47
C SER A 134 -15.25 29.65 27.74
N GLY A 135 -15.12 30.83 28.33
CA GLY A 135 -15.56 32.17 27.99
C GLY A 135 -14.92 33.05 29.07
N TYR A 136 -14.16 34.06 28.66
CA TYR A 136 -13.76 35.14 29.56
C TYR A 136 -14.19 36.46 28.90
N ARG A 137 -15.43 36.85 29.19
CA ARG A 137 -15.91 38.22 29.02
C ARG A 137 -15.98 38.82 30.42
N SER A 138 -14.84 39.26 30.93
CA SER A 138 -14.81 40.11 32.12
C SER A 138 -15.34 41.47 31.72
N GLY A 139 -16.57 41.77 32.14
CA GLY A 139 -17.07 43.13 32.19
C GLY A 139 -16.41 43.86 33.36
N SER A 140 -15.87 45.05 33.09
CA SER A 140 -15.62 46.05 34.12
C SER A 140 -16.38 47.31 33.73
N ARG A 141 -17.51 47.53 34.41
CA ARG A 141 -18.01 48.86 34.75
C ARG A 141 -17.72 49.04 36.23
N GLY A 142 -17.17 50.20 36.57
CA GLY A 142 -16.79 50.61 37.92
C GLY A 142 -15.82 51.75 37.79
#